data_AF-A0A3M2C5P2-F1
#
_entry.id   AF-A0A3M2C5P2-F1
#
_cell.length_a   1.000
_cell.length_b   1.000
_cell.length_c   1.000
_cell.angle_alpha   90.00
_cell.angle_beta   90.00
_cell.angle_gamma   90.00
#
_symmetry.space_group_name_H-M   'P 1'
#
loop_
_entity.id
_entity.type
_entity.pdbx_description
1 polymer ?
#
loop_
_entity_poly.entity_id
_entity_poly.type
_entity_poly.pdbx_seq_one_letter_code
_entity_poly.pdbx_strand_id
1 'polypeptide(L)'
;LYQLAKARVLGLGYGCGPAQFVRVAKILAGLEISLDEAKRIVADFRRNNPATVALWGQLEERFRADAEAGADMHTIALPSGRWLRYFQPDLDSRGQVVASVVRGPNAPKLRWHGPKLTENLVQATARDVFASALLRIHDRGAAILWTVHDEVIVEARKEEEEAVKALVLEELRRTPAWMPGLPLEAEGETMEAYRK
;
A
#
# COMPACT_ATOMS: atom_id res chain seq x y z
N LEU A 1 -14.78 18.40 7.21
CA LEU A 1 -14.98 17.77 5.88
C LEU A 1 -13.77 16.93 5.44
N TYR A 2 -12.55 17.48 5.42
CA TYR A 2 -11.32 16.78 4.99
C TYR A 2 -11.01 15.49 5.77
N GLN A 3 -11.05 15.53 7.11
CA GLN A 3 -10.71 14.36 7.94
C GLN A 3 -11.64 13.16 7.71
N LEU A 4 -12.93 13.40 7.48
CA LEU A 4 -13.88 12.33 7.13
C LEU A 4 -13.58 11.75 5.75
N ALA A 5 -13.23 12.59 4.76
CA ALA A 5 -12.82 12.11 3.44
C ALA A 5 -11.57 11.23 3.54
N LYS A 6 -10.58 11.65 4.33
CA LYS A 6 -9.37 10.87 4.63
C LYS A 6 -9.70 9.53 5.28
N ALA A 7 -10.54 9.52 6.32
CA ALA A 7 -10.97 8.30 6.99
C ALA A 7 -11.70 7.34 6.03
N ARG A 8 -12.54 7.87 5.14
CA ARG A 8 -13.24 7.08 4.11
C ARG A 8 -12.25 6.44 3.14
N VAL A 9 -11.31 7.20 2.59
CA VAL A 9 -10.33 6.67 1.61
C VAL A 9 -9.43 5.62 2.26
N LEU A 10 -8.82 5.92 3.41
CA LEU A 10 -7.87 5.03 4.08
C LEU A 10 -8.52 3.79 4.69
N GLY A 11 -9.75 3.90 5.21
CA GLY A 11 -10.46 2.76 5.76
C GLY A 11 -11.16 1.95 4.67
N LEU A 12 -12.07 2.60 3.94
CA LEU A 12 -12.99 1.92 3.05
C LEU A 12 -12.31 1.47 1.76
N GLY A 13 -11.24 2.11 1.32
CA GLY A 13 -10.43 1.68 0.17
C GLY A 13 -9.79 0.30 0.34
N TYR A 14 -9.68 -0.18 1.59
CA TYR A 14 -9.18 -1.51 1.94
C TYR A 14 -10.23 -2.32 2.72
N GLY A 15 -11.51 -2.16 2.37
CA GLY A 15 -12.57 -3.09 2.76
C GLY A 15 -13.08 -2.98 4.19
N CYS A 16 -12.72 -1.91 4.92
CA CYS A 16 -13.23 -1.66 6.27
C CYS A 16 -14.77 -1.75 6.33
N GLY A 17 -15.28 -2.64 7.18
CA GLY A 17 -16.71 -2.83 7.41
C GLY A 17 -17.30 -1.79 8.38
N PRO A 18 -18.64 -1.69 8.50
CA PRO A 18 -19.31 -0.64 9.28
C PRO A 18 -18.84 -0.53 10.75
N ALA A 19 -18.72 -1.65 11.46
CA ALA A 19 -18.28 -1.64 12.86
C ALA A 19 -16.83 -1.18 13.03
N GLN A 20 -15.95 -1.56 12.09
CA GLN A 20 -14.57 -1.07 12.08
C GLN A 20 -14.52 0.41 11.68
N PHE A 21 -15.41 0.84 10.77
CA PHE A 21 -15.44 2.22 10.30
C PHE A 21 -15.85 3.21 11.39
N VAL A 22 -16.73 2.82 12.32
CA VAL A 22 -17.02 3.62 13.53
C VAL A 22 -15.73 3.94 14.30
N ARG A 23 -14.84 2.95 14.48
CA ARG A 23 -13.54 3.16 15.14
C ARG A 23 -12.61 4.02 14.31
N VAL A 24 -12.52 3.76 13.00
CA VAL A 24 -11.67 4.54 12.08
C VAL A 24 -12.09 6.00 12.04
N ALA A 25 -13.39 6.30 12.00
CA ALA A 25 -13.92 7.66 12.03
C ALA A 25 -13.57 8.39 13.33
N LYS A 26 -13.67 7.70 14.48
CA LYS A 26 -13.27 8.26 15.77
C LYS A 26 -11.77 8.54 15.84
N ILE A 27 -10.94 7.58 15.43
CA ILE A 27 -9.46 7.68 15.52
C ILE A 27 -8.90 8.70 14.53
N LEU A 28 -9.31 8.63 13.26
CA LEU A 28 -8.70 9.44 12.20
C LEU A 28 -9.37 10.79 12.00
N ALA A 29 -10.64 10.93 12.38
CA ALA A 29 -11.40 12.16 12.15
C ALA A 29 -11.99 12.79 13.41
N GLY A 30 -11.85 12.16 14.59
CA GLY A 30 -12.46 12.65 15.82
C GLY A 30 -13.99 12.61 15.79
N LEU A 31 -14.58 11.81 14.89
CA LEU A 31 -16.03 11.78 14.67
C LEU A 31 -16.65 10.58 15.38
N GLU A 32 -17.65 10.84 16.22
CA GLU A 32 -18.51 9.81 16.80
C GLU A 32 -19.72 9.60 15.89
N ILE A 33 -19.75 8.46 15.20
CA ILE A 33 -20.83 8.09 14.28
C ILE A 33 -21.53 6.83 14.75
N SER A 34 -22.83 6.74 14.49
CA SER A 34 -23.60 5.53 14.80
C SER A 34 -23.25 4.38 13.85
N LEU A 35 -23.55 3.14 14.24
CA LEU A 35 -23.37 1.97 13.37
C LEU A 35 -24.22 2.07 12.10
N ASP A 36 -25.44 2.62 12.18
CA ASP A 36 -26.32 2.75 11.03
C ASP A 36 -25.86 3.85 10.07
N GLU A 37 -25.30 4.94 10.60
CA GLU A 37 -24.61 5.93 9.79
C GLU A 37 -23.37 5.33 9.10
N ALA A 38 -22.56 4.56 9.83
CA ALA A 38 -21.41 3.86 9.25
C ALA A 38 -21.82 2.88 8.14
N LYS A 39 -22.94 2.14 8.30
CA LYS A 39 -23.48 1.25 7.25
C LYS A 39 -23.80 2.04 5.97
N ARG A 40 -24.48 3.20 6.10
CA ARG A 40 -24.79 4.07 4.95
C ARG A 40 -23.52 4.57 4.28
N ILE A 41 -22.55 5.08 5.04
CA ILE A 41 -21.27 5.58 4.50
C ILE A 41 -20.49 4.49 3.75
N VAL A 42 -20.42 3.28 4.32
CA VAL A 42 -19.74 2.14 3.70
C VAL A 42 -20.43 1.74 2.39
N ALA A 43 -21.77 1.63 2.40
CA ALA A 43 -22.54 1.30 1.20
C ALA A 43 -22.37 2.35 0.11
N ASP A 44 -22.41 3.63 0.47
CA ASP A 44 -22.22 4.75 -0.45
C ASP A 44 -20.81 4.78 -1.05
N PHE A 45 -19.78 4.53 -0.24
CA PHE A 45 -18.42 4.43 -0.75
C PHE A 45 -18.27 3.30 -1.77
N ARG A 46 -18.76 2.10 -1.45
CA ARG A 46 -18.66 0.93 -2.35
C ARG A 46 -19.40 1.17 -3.66
N ARG A 47 -20.59 1.79 -3.61
CA ARG A 47 -21.38 2.15 -4.79
C ARG A 47 -20.66 3.16 -5.69
N ASN A 48 -19.99 4.14 -5.09
CA ASN A 48 -19.31 5.20 -5.83
C ASN A 48 -17.87 4.84 -6.26
N ASN A 49 -17.32 3.72 -5.80
CA ASN A 49 -15.97 3.24 -6.15
C ASN A 49 -16.02 1.81 -6.70
N PRO A 50 -16.79 1.55 -7.78
CA PRO A 50 -17.02 0.19 -8.27
C PRO A 50 -15.73 -0.48 -8.75
N ALA A 51 -14.77 0.27 -9.32
CA ALA A 51 -13.48 -0.26 -9.76
C ALA A 51 -12.66 -0.81 -8.59
N THR A 52 -12.64 -0.11 -7.45
CA THR A 52 -11.95 -0.57 -6.23
C THR A 52 -12.58 -1.86 -5.70
N VAL A 53 -13.91 -1.91 -5.63
CA VAL A 53 -14.63 -3.11 -5.17
C VAL A 53 -14.43 -4.28 -6.13
N ALA A 54 -14.43 -4.02 -7.44
CA ALA A 54 -14.17 -5.02 -8.46
C ALA A 54 -12.75 -5.60 -8.32
N LEU A 55 -11.73 -4.76 -8.07
CA LEU A 55 -10.37 -5.22 -7.83
C LEU A 55 -10.29 -6.17 -6.62
N TRP A 56 -10.98 -5.85 -5.52
CA TRP A 56 -11.03 -6.75 -4.37
C TRP A 56 -11.59 -8.12 -4.75
N GLY A 57 -12.72 -8.14 -5.48
CA GLY A 57 -13.37 -9.37 -5.93
C GLY A 57 -12.48 -10.19 -6.86
N GLN A 58 -11.85 -9.55 -7.85
CA GLN A 58 -10.96 -10.21 -8.81
C GLN A 58 -9.76 -10.88 -8.13
N LEU A 59 -9.12 -10.19 -7.18
CA LEU A 59 -7.99 -10.76 -6.44
C LEU A 59 -8.43 -11.93 -5.55
N GLU A 60 -9.58 -11.81 -4.87
CA GLU A 60 -10.09 -12.88 -4.01
C GLU A 60 -10.51 -14.12 -4.80
N GLU A 61 -11.24 -13.93 -5.90
CA GLU A 61 -11.69 -15.00 -6.79
C GLU A 61 -10.50 -15.76 -7.36
N ARG A 62 -9.48 -15.06 -7.85
CA ARG A 62 -8.29 -15.71 -8.41
C ARG A 62 -7.50 -16.48 -7.37
N PHE A 63 -7.34 -15.92 -6.17
CA PHE A 63 -6.64 -16.62 -5.08
C PHE A 63 -7.43 -17.86 -4.66
N ARG A 64 -8.75 -17.73 -4.48
CA ARG A 64 -9.62 -18.87 -4.16
C ARG A 64 -9.52 -19.98 -5.20
N ALA A 65 -9.52 -19.65 -6.50
CA ALA A 65 -9.37 -20.64 -7.56
C ALA A 65 -8.03 -21.41 -7.47
N ASP A 66 -6.93 -20.70 -7.19
CA ASP A 66 -5.62 -21.35 -7.01
C ASP A 66 -5.59 -22.23 -5.73
N ALA A 67 -6.27 -21.83 -4.66
CA ALA A 67 -6.42 -22.63 -3.44
C ALA A 67 -7.25 -23.90 -3.67
N GLU A 68 -8.39 -23.78 -4.36
CA GLU A 68 -9.27 -24.91 -4.69
C GLU A 68 -8.60 -25.89 -5.68
N ALA A 69 -7.75 -25.39 -6.57
CA ALA A 69 -6.94 -26.20 -7.47
C ALA A 69 -5.75 -26.90 -6.77
N GLY A 70 -5.49 -26.61 -5.49
CA GLY A 70 -4.34 -27.14 -4.77
C GLY A 70 -3.00 -26.66 -5.32
N ALA A 71 -2.94 -25.43 -5.82
CA ALA A 71 -1.70 -24.86 -6.35
C ALA A 71 -0.63 -24.75 -5.26
N ASP A 72 0.65 -24.96 -5.61
CA ASP A 72 1.75 -24.78 -4.65
C ASP A 72 1.96 -23.31 -4.25
N MET A 73 1.56 -22.38 -5.11
CA MET A 73 1.78 -20.95 -4.94
C MET A 73 0.76 -20.13 -5.73
N HIS A 74 0.15 -19.15 -5.08
CA HIS A 74 -0.58 -18.06 -5.72
C HIS A 74 0.35 -16.86 -5.91
N THR A 75 0.22 -16.16 -7.04
CA THR A 75 1.04 -14.98 -7.35
C THR A 75 0.25 -13.83 -7.92
N ILE A 76 0.65 -12.62 -7.55
CA ILE A 76 0.09 -11.37 -8.09
C ILE A 76 1.22 -10.60 -8.75
N ALA A 77 1.08 -10.28 -10.04
CA ALA A 77 2.02 -9.44 -10.78
C ALA A 77 1.85 -7.97 -10.36
N LEU A 78 2.97 -7.29 -10.12
CA LEU A 78 3.01 -5.84 -9.95
C LEU A 78 3.31 -5.20 -11.31
N PRO A 79 2.90 -3.93 -11.53
CA PRO A 79 3.20 -3.20 -12.77
C PRO A 79 4.71 -3.07 -13.08
N SER A 80 5.55 -3.13 -12.05
CA SER A 80 7.02 -3.17 -12.16
C SER A 80 7.57 -4.48 -12.74
N GLY A 81 6.74 -5.51 -12.89
CA GLY A 81 7.15 -6.88 -13.26
C GLY A 81 7.55 -7.76 -12.07
N ARG A 82 7.64 -7.21 -10.85
CA ARG A 82 7.86 -8.00 -9.63
C ARG A 82 6.59 -8.78 -9.25
N TRP A 83 6.77 -9.92 -8.57
CA TRP A 83 5.67 -10.78 -8.14
C TRP A 83 5.54 -10.80 -6.62
N LEU A 84 4.31 -10.63 -6.13
CA LEU A 84 3.92 -11.06 -4.79
C LEU A 84 3.65 -12.56 -4.81
N ARG A 85 4.06 -13.27 -3.76
CA ARG A 85 3.99 -14.73 -3.69
C ARG A 85 3.34 -15.17 -2.38
N TYR A 86 2.41 -16.09 -2.50
CA TYR A 86 1.68 -16.69 -1.41
C TYR A 86 1.79 -18.21 -1.54
N PHE A 87 2.46 -18.86 -0.60
CA PHE A 87 2.81 -20.27 -0.64
C PHE A 87 1.74 -21.13 0.01
N GLN A 88 1.52 -22.31 -0.58
CA GLN A 88 0.55 -23.31 -0.11
C GLN A 88 -0.85 -22.72 0.12
N PRO A 89 -1.42 -22.01 -0.89
CA PRO A 89 -2.79 -21.54 -0.85
C PRO A 89 -3.74 -22.72 -0.58
N ASP A 90 -4.71 -22.50 0.29
CA ASP A 90 -5.63 -23.54 0.76
C ASP A 90 -6.90 -22.88 1.32
N LEU A 91 -7.92 -23.69 1.63
CA LEU A 91 -9.14 -23.24 2.30
C LEU A 91 -9.14 -23.73 3.75
N ASP A 92 -9.39 -22.82 4.70
CA ASP A 92 -9.62 -23.22 6.08
C ASP A 92 -10.97 -23.93 6.27
N SER A 93 -11.25 -24.41 7.48
CA SER A 93 -12.50 -25.11 7.82
C SER A 93 -13.77 -24.28 7.61
N ARG A 94 -13.66 -22.97 7.37
CA ARG A 94 -14.77 -22.06 7.07
C ARG A 94 -14.80 -21.66 5.59
N GLY A 95 -13.99 -22.29 4.75
CA GLY A 95 -13.88 -21.96 3.32
C GLY A 95 -13.20 -20.62 3.06
N GLN A 96 -12.41 -20.10 4.00
CA GLN A 96 -11.63 -18.87 3.81
C GLN A 96 -10.25 -19.21 3.26
N VAL A 97 -9.79 -18.38 2.32
CA VAL A 97 -8.46 -18.54 1.73
C VAL A 97 -7.37 -18.30 2.77
N VAL A 98 -6.44 -19.24 2.87
CA VAL A 98 -5.25 -19.16 3.72
C VAL A 98 -4.00 -19.48 2.94
N ALA A 99 -2.89 -18.80 3.25
CA ALA A 99 -1.59 -19.07 2.65
C ALA A 99 -0.46 -18.45 3.48
N SER A 100 0.77 -18.90 3.28
CA SER A 100 1.94 -18.27 3.89
C SER A 100 2.66 -17.30 2.95
N VAL A 101 3.34 -16.30 3.50
CA VAL A 101 4.21 -15.38 2.75
C VAL A 101 5.69 -15.76 2.82
N VAL A 102 6.01 -16.83 3.56
CA VAL A 102 7.35 -17.42 3.65
C VAL A 102 7.29 -18.89 3.24
N ARG A 103 8.38 -19.43 2.72
CA ARG A 103 8.49 -20.86 2.41
C ARG A 103 8.95 -21.63 3.64
N GLY A 104 8.42 -22.83 3.83
CA GLY A 104 8.89 -23.78 4.83
C GLY A 104 7.78 -24.71 5.34
N PRO A 105 8.13 -25.89 5.87
CA PRO A 105 7.16 -26.88 6.33
C PRO A 105 6.27 -26.38 7.48
N ASN A 106 6.76 -25.44 8.30
CA ASN A 106 6.05 -24.84 9.43
C ASN A 106 5.70 -23.36 9.19
N ALA A 107 5.64 -22.95 7.92
CA ALA A 107 5.35 -21.57 7.56
C ALA A 107 3.92 -21.20 8.01
N PRO A 108 3.72 -20.14 8.83
CA PRO A 108 2.40 -19.80 9.33
C PRO A 108 1.50 -19.38 8.16
N LYS A 109 0.32 -20.00 8.07
CA LYS A 109 -0.71 -19.59 7.11
C LYS A 109 -1.55 -18.46 7.71
N LEU A 110 -1.70 -17.38 6.96
CA LEU A 110 -2.56 -16.25 7.29
C LEU A 110 -3.82 -16.30 6.42
N ARG A 111 -4.91 -15.74 6.92
CA ARG A 111 -6.12 -15.51 6.13
C ARG A 111 -5.92 -14.36 5.15
N TRP A 112 -6.43 -14.55 3.95
CA TRP A 112 -6.41 -13.60 2.85
C TRP A 112 -7.82 -13.36 2.33
N HIS A 113 -8.09 -12.12 1.98
CA HIS A 113 -9.33 -11.67 1.37
C HIS A 113 -9.00 -10.48 0.47
N GLY A 114 -9.87 -10.20 -0.50
CA GLY A 114 -9.68 -9.20 -1.56
C GLY A 114 -9.08 -7.88 -1.07
N PRO A 115 -9.67 -7.22 -0.05
CA PRO A 115 -9.16 -5.93 0.41
C PRO A 115 -7.72 -5.93 0.97
N LYS A 116 -7.31 -7.02 1.62
CA LYS A 116 -5.93 -7.20 2.15
C LYS A 116 -4.95 -7.53 1.04
N LEU A 117 -5.40 -8.24 0.00
CA LEU A 117 -4.60 -8.47 -1.21
C LEU A 117 -4.39 -7.15 -1.96
N THR A 118 -5.41 -6.31 -2.05
CA THR A 118 -5.32 -4.97 -2.62
C THR A 118 -4.36 -4.08 -1.83
N GLU A 119 -4.42 -4.11 -0.50
CA GLU A 119 -3.45 -3.39 0.35
C GLU A 119 -2.02 -3.83 0.03
N ASN A 120 -1.74 -5.14 -0.02
CA ASN A 120 -0.41 -5.65 -0.37
C ASN A 120 0.02 -5.21 -1.77
N LEU A 121 -0.87 -5.28 -2.77
CA LEU A 121 -0.59 -4.86 -4.14
C LEU A 121 -0.19 -3.38 -4.20
N VAL A 122 -0.97 -2.52 -3.54
CA VAL A 122 -0.74 -1.06 -3.53
C VAL A 122 0.57 -0.73 -2.80
N GLN A 123 0.78 -1.27 -1.59
CA GLN A 123 2.00 -1.01 -0.82
C GLN A 123 3.25 -1.52 -1.54
N ALA A 124 3.18 -2.71 -2.14
CA ALA A 124 4.29 -3.28 -2.88
C ALA A 124 4.60 -2.47 -4.15
N THR A 125 3.58 -1.98 -4.85
CA THR A 125 3.75 -1.09 -6.00
C THR A 125 4.39 0.23 -5.58
N ALA A 126 3.91 0.86 -4.50
CA ALA A 126 4.49 2.09 -3.96
C ALA A 126 5.97 1.90 -3.57
N ARG A 127 6.32 0.74 -2.98
CA ARG A 127 7.72 0.40 -2.67
C ARG A 127 8.59 0.32 -3.93
N ASP A 128 8.08 -0.21 -5.03
CA ASP A 128 8.84 -0.30 -6.29
C ASP A 128 9.06 1.07 -6.92
N VAL A 129 8.06 1.95 -6.85
CA VAL A 129 8.19 3.35 -7.28
C VAL A 129 9.29 4.05 -6.46
N PHE A 130 9.18 3.97 -5.13
CA PHE A 130 10.11 4.65 -4.23
C PHE A 130 11.54 4.10 -4.36
N ALA A 131 11.71 2.77 -4.37
CA ALA A 131 13.02 2.14 -4.55
C ALA A 131 13.67 2.52 -5.89
N SER A 132 12.89 2.66 -6.96
CA SER A 132 13.41 3.13 -8.25
C SER A 132 13.96 4.56 -8.17
N ALA A 133 13.33 5.43 -7.36
CA ALA A 133 13.85 6.78 -7.12
C ALA A 133 15.13 6.76 -6.28
N LEU A 134 15.19 5.92 -5.23
CA LEU A 134 16.40 5.77 -4.40
C LEU A 134 17.62 5.35 -5.22
N LEU A 135 17.46 4.43 -6.17
CA LEU A 135 18.55 4.02 -7.07
C LEU A 135 19.05 5.20 -7.90
N ARG A 136 18.15 6.00 -8.48
CA ARG A 136 18.55 7.20 -9.27
C ARG A 136 19.22 8.27 -8.41
N ILE A 137 18.74 8.47 -7.19
CA ILE A 137 19.34 9.40 -6.21
C ILE A 137 20.78 8.94 -5.89
N HIS A 138 20.96 7.65 -5.60
CA HIS A 138 22.26 7.05 -5.33
C HIS A 138 23.21 7.17 -6.53
N ASP A 139 22.73 6.85 -7.74
CA ASP A 139 23.53 6.93 -8.97
C ASP A 139 24.02 8.35 -9.29
N ARG A 140 23.32 9.38 -8.79
CA ARG A 140 23.73 10.79 -8.89
C ARG A 140 24.67 11.22 -7.74
N GLY A 141 25.14 10.30 -6.92
CA GLY A 141 26.16 10.53 -5.89
C GLY A 141 25.62 11.08 -4.57
N ALA A 142 24.30 11.13 -4.37
CA ALA A 142 23.73 11.56 -3.11
C ALA A 142 23.90 10.49 -2.01
N ALA A 143 24.33 10.91 -0.82
CA ALA A 143 24.60 10.02 0.31
C ALA A 143 23.30 9.68 1.06
N ILE A 144 22.60 8.63 0.60
CA ILE A 144 21.41 8.11 1.28
C ILE A 144 21.84 7.44 2.60
N LEU A 145 21.34 7.94 3.73
CA LEU A 145 21.62 7.37 5.04
C LEU A 145 20.64 6.24 5.39
N TRP A 146 19.34 6.52 5.36
CA TRP A 146 18.27 5.54 5.59
C TRP A 146 16.94 6.03 5.02
N THR A 147 15.89 5.23 5.17
CA THR A 147 14.53 5.55 4.76
C THR A 147 13.54 5.26 5.87
N VAL A 148 12.48 6.07 5.99
CA VAL A 148 11.37 5.86 6.93
C VAL A 148 10.06 5.93 6.15
N HIS A 149 9.35 4.81 6.02
CA HIS A 149 8.17 4.73 5.14
C HIS A 149 8.48 5.15 3.69
N ASP A 150 7.92 6.27 3.24
CA ASP A 150 8.08 6.94 1.96
C ASP A 150 9.07 8.13 2.02
N GLU A 151 9.76 8.31 3.15
CA GLU A 151 10.78 9.34 3.37
C GLU A 151 12.20 8.80 3.11
N VAL A 152 13.03 9.60 2.45
CA VAL A 152 14.47 9.34 2.26
C VAL A 152 15.29 10.40 3.00
N ILE A 153 16.26 9.95 3.79
CA ILE A 153 17.18 10.82 4.52
C ILE A 153 18.51 10.80 3.79
N VAL A 154 18.97 11.97 3.37
CA VAL A 154 20.19 12.17 2.60
C VAL A 154 21.12 13.13 3.34
N GLU A 155 22.39 12.74 3.46
CA GLU A 155 23.44 13.62 3.97
C GLU A 155 23.96 14.50 2.84
N ALA A 156 24.10 15.79 3.13
CA ALA A 156 24.65 16.77 2.20
C ALA A 156 25.61 17.70 2.95
N ARG A 157 26.66 18.16 2.26
CA ARG A 157 27.46 19.28 2.76
C ARG A 157 26.62 20.53 2.79
N LYS A 158 26.88 21.42 3.75
CA LYS A 158 26.07 22.63 3.97
C LYS A 158 26.02 23.51 2.72
N GLU A 159 27.11 23.56 1.96
CA GLU A 159 27.23 24.34 0.72
C GLU A 159 26.43 23.74 -0.46
N GLU A 160 26.01 22.48 -0.35
CA GLU A 160 25.32 21.72 -1.41
C GLU A 160 23.86 21.40 -1.06
N GLU A 161 23.37 21.84 0.10
CA GLU A 161 22.08 21.39 0.66
C GLU A 161 20.89 21.62 -0.29
N GLU A 162 20.82 22.81 -0.91
CA GLU A 162 19.76 23.15 -1.86
C GLU A 162 19.86 22.35 -3.17
N ALA A 163 21.09 22.10 -3.64
CA ALA A 163 21.31 21.34 -4.86
C ALA A 163 20.96 19.86 -4.67
N VAL A 164 21.36 19.27 -3.54
CA VAL A 164 21.01 17.89 -3.18
C VAL A 164 19.52 17.76 -2.95
N LYS A 165 18.89 18.70 -2.24
CA LYS A 165 17.44 18.71 -2.03
C LYS A 165 16.68 18.79 -3.36
N ALA A 166 17.06 19.69 -4.27
CA ALA A 166 16.43 19.82 -5.58
C ALA A 166 16.54 18.52 -6.39
N LEU A 167 17.71 17.88 -6.39
CA LEU A 167 17.96 16.59 -7.03
C LEU A 167 17.06 15.49 -6.45
N VAL A 168 16.98 15.38 -5.13
CA VAL A 168 16.15 14.37 -4.46
C VAL A 168 14.68 14.55 -4.82
N LEU A 169 14.16 15.78 -4.74
CA LEU A 169 12.78 16.10 -5.10
C LEU A 169 12.48 15.81 -6.58
N GLU A 170 13.42 16.13 -7.48
CA GLU A 170 13.30 15.79 -8.90
C GLU A 170 13.14 14.27 -9.11
N GLU A 171 14.00 13.47 -8.47
CA GLU A 171 13.98 12.03 -8.65
C GLU A 171 12.78 11.35 -7.98
N LEU A 172 12.31 11.85 -6.84
CA LEU A 172 11.09 11.34 -6.18
C LEU A 172 9.82 11.64 -6.97
N ARG A 173 9.77 12.78 -7.68
CA ARG A 173 8.64 13.16 -8.56
C ARG A 173 8.69 12.47 -9.92
N ARG A 174 9.82 11.85 -10.28
CA ARG A 174 9.99 11.19 -11.57
C ARG A 174 9.22 9.87 -11.62
N THR A 175 8.16 9.86 -12.42
CA THR A 175 7.35 8.70 -12.71
C THR A 175 8.15 7.57 -13.38
N PRO A 176 8.00 6.31 -12.95
CA PRO A 176 8.65 5.19 -13.63
C PRO A 176 8.02 4.90 -15.00
N ALA A 177 8.83 4.45 -15.96
CA ALA A 177 8.39 4.17 -17.34
C ALA A 177 7.28 3.11 -17.44
N TRP A 178 7.23 2.17 -16.49
CA TRP A 178 6.21 1.11 -16.42
C TRP A 178 4.88 1.57 -15.80
N MET A 179 4.78 2.83 -15.33
CA MET A 179 3.53 3.41 -14.84
C MET A 179 3.44 4.90 -15.20
N PRO A 180 3.35 5.23 -16.51
CA PRO A 180 3.30 6.60 -16.96
C PRO A 180 2.05 7.32 -16.40
N GLY A 181 2.21 8.58 -16.00
CA GLY A 181 1.12 9.41 -15.48
C GLY A 181 0.75 9.18 -14.02
N LEU A 182 1.52 8.41 -13.24
CA LEU A 182 1.34 8.32 -11.79
C LEU A 182 1.56 9.72 -11.17
N PRO A 183 0.57 10.31 -10.47
CA PRO A 183 0.71 11.61 -9.84
C PRO A 183 1.62 11.51 -8.62
N LEU A 184 2.91 11.75 -8.82
CA LEU A 184 3.91 11.78 -7.76
C LEU A 184 4.18 13.21 -7.33
N GLU A 185 4.16 13.43 -6.03
CA GLU A 185 4.53 14.69 -5.39
C GLU A 185 5.49 14.40 -4.24
N ALA A 186 6.40 15.34 -3.96
CA ALA A 186 7.40 15.19 -2.91
C ALA A 186 7.65 16.52 -2.22
N GLU A 187 7.73 16.49 -0.90
CA GLU A 187 8.10 17.62 -0.05
C GLU A 187 9.42 17.30 0.65
N GLY A 188 10.20 18.32 1.01
CA GLY A 188 11.50 18.12 1.64
C GLY A 188 11.98 19.34 2.41
N GLU A 189 12.70 19.09 3.49
CA GLU A 189 13.28 20.08 4.39
C GLU A 189 14.74 19.72 4.68
N THR A 190 15.59 20.73 4.91
CA THR A 190 16.98 20.58 5.34
C THR A 190 17.06 20.76 6.85
N MET A 191 17.75 19.87 7.55
CA MET A 191 17.90 19.95 9.00
C MET A 191 19.27 19.44 9.44
N GLU A 192 19.80 19.99 10.54
CA GLU A 192 21.09 19.55 11.11
C GLU A 192 20.97 18.25 11.90
N ALA A 193 19.76 17.90 12.35
CA ALA A 193 19.46 16.67 13.06
C ALA A 193 18.04 16.20 12.74
N TYR A 194 17.87 14.88 12.55
CA TYR A 194 16.59 14.26 12.23
C TYR A 194 15.53 14.55 13.30
N ARG A 195 14.34 14.96 12.87
CA ARG A 195 13.14 15.11 13.71
C ARG A 195 11.94 14.52 12.97
N LYS A 196 11.10 13.79 13.71
CA LYS A 196 9.85 13.20 13.20
C LYS A 196 8.65 13.96 13.71
#